data_AF-A0A9W8HJA1-F1
#
_entry.id   AF-A0A9W8HJA1-F1
#
_cell.length_a   1.000
_cell.length_b   1.000
_cell.length_c   1.000
_cell.angle_alpha   90.00
_cell.angle_beta   90.00
_cell.angle_gamma   90.00
#
_symmetry.space_group_name_H-M   'P 1'
#
loop_
_entity.id
_entity.type
_entity.pdbx_description
1 polymer ?
#
loop_
_entity_poly.entity_id
_entity_poly.type
_entity_poly.pdbx_seq_one_letter_code
_entity_poly.pdbx_strand_id
1 'polypeptide(L)'
;MAISEGFKKMPLMHQLCCWLAVLQSAAMIGLETAILVYVLKNVEKVFSTWSSDKSVAIYFLLLVIAAIYGAFLLISGVISGDTIQVIGFCIFNLFAMSLAIFRYFQVRHWLFTKFRDDVFATIRGQMIATICILGGVTVVMGIMTYFLYNNFGWEIYKRVGADMKIRRMYINYRALVLLLKMDFFVFVGFAVTYIILILKTTDPEFGITVAFVPLTLLVLLLAFWALRRESVFMMWVFIFLLCGSTAYFVFKCARMYDPKQEAKFLEQRPMMTYYTIVSLVVIAATLQQAVTCLANFGYGLKERVEITRGKRSDMEQIQDYYVNAAGDRRMNLDG
;
A
#
# COMPACT_ATOMS: atom_id res chain seq x y z
N MET A 1 7.73 -21.80 -12.57
CA MET A 1 7.49 -23.19 -12.12
C MET A 1 7.49 -23.32 -10.58
N ALA A 2 8.44 -22.72 -9.85
CA ALA A 2 8.47 -22.75 -8.37
C ALA A 2 7.27 -22.10 -7.64
N ILE A 3 6.56 -21.15 -8.27
CA ILE A 3 5.35 -20.51 -7.70
C ILE A 3 4.16 -21.48 -7.68
N SER A 4 4.07 -22.39 -8.65
CA SER A 4 2.98 -23.38 -8.78
C SER A 4 3.07 -24.47 -7.71
N GLU A 5 4.26 -24.99 -7.45
CA GLU A 5 4.46 -26.02 -6.41
C GLU A 5 4.28 -25.48 -4.99
N GLY A 6 4.65 -24.21 -4.76
CA GLY A 6 4.37 -23.53 -3.49
C GLY A 6 2.88 -23.37 -3.23
N PHE A 7 2.08 -23.08 -4.27
CA PHE A 7 0.63 -22.89 -4.15
C PHE A 7 -0.09 -24.17 -3.74
N LYS A 8 0.31 -25.34 -4.28
CA LYS A 8 -0.37 -26.63 -4.05
C LYS A 8 -0.21 -27.19 -2.63
N LYS A 9 0.80 -26.74 -1.88
CA LYS A 9 1.06 -27.13 -0.47
C LYS A 9 0.43 -26.18 0.56
N MET A 10 -0.22 -25.10 0.13
CA MET A 10 -0.83 -24.13 1.04
C MET A 10 -2.17 -24.63 1.60
N PRO A 11 -2.51 -24.29 2.85
CA PRO A 11 -3.83 -24.60 3.39
C PRO A 11 -4.92 -23.98 2.53
N LEU A 12 -6.04 -24.68 2.34
CA LEU A 12 -7.12 -24.29 1.43
C LEU A 12 -7.61 -22.85 1.64
N MET A 13 -7.65 -22.36 2.89
CA MET A 13 -7.99 -20.96 3.20
C MET A 13 -7.06 -19.92 2.55
N HIS A 14 -5.77 -20.21 2.42
CA HIS A 14 -4.79 -19.29 1.84
C HIS A 14 -5.00 -19.18 0.33
N GLN A 15 -5.27 -20.32 -0.32
CA GLN A 15 -5.61 -20.36 -1.73
C GLN A 15 -6.91 -19.59 -2.02
N LEU A 16 -7.94 -19.76 -1.18
CA LEU A 16 -9.20 -19.03 -1.31
C LEU A 16 -9.00 -17.51 -1.22
N CYS A 17 -8.19 -17.02 -0.28
CA CYS A 17 -7.89 -15.59 -0.18
C CYS A 17 -7.24 -15.05 -1.46
N CYS A 18 -6.24 -15.76 -1.99
CA CYS A 18 -5.57 -15.37 -3.22
C CYS A 18 -6.52 -15.38 -4.42
N TRP A 19 -7.33 -16.43 -4.57
CA TRP A 19 -8.34 -16.52 -5.64
C TRP A 19 -9.36 -15.37 -5.55
N LEU A 20 -9.83 -15.05 -4.35
CA LEU A 20 -10.77 -13.96 -4.14
C LEU A 20 -10.19 -12.61 -4.57
N ALA A 21 -8.94 -12.32 -4.23
CA ALA A 21 -8.30 -11.05 -4.64
C ALA A 21 -7.97 -10.99 -6.13
N VAL A 22 -7.57 -12.11 -6.74
CA VAL A 22 -7.37 -12.18 -8.19
C VAL A 22 -8.70 -11.96 -8.91
N LEU A 23 -9.77 -12.60 -8.46
CA LEU A 23 -11.10 -12.45 -9.04
C LEU A 23 -11.63 -11.02 -8.85
N GLN A 24 -11.48 -10.45 -7.65
CA GLN A 24 -11.81 -9.04 -7.40
C GLN A 24 -11.05 -8.13 -8.38
N SER A 25 -9.73 -8.31 -8.50
CA SER A 25 -8.90 -7.44 -9.33
C SER A 25 -9.23 -7.58 -10.80
N ALA A 26 -9.48 -8.80 -11.29
CA ALA A 26 -9.92 -9.05 -12.66
C ALA A 26 -11.27 -8.38 -12.95
N ALA A 27 -12.23 -8.48 -12.02
CA ALA A 27 -13.53 -7.82 -12.15
C ALA A 27 -13.38 -6.29 -12.17
N MET A 28 -12.51 -5.72 -11.33
CA MET A 28 -12.24 -4.28 -11.31
C MET A 28 -11.59 -3.80 -12.59
N ILE A 29 -10.56 -4.49 -13.07
CA ILE A 29 -9.90 -4.13 -14.34
C ILE A 29 -10.91 -4.19 -15.49
N GLY A 30 -11.73 -5.26 -15.57
CA GLY A 30 -12.75 -5.42 -16.59
C GLY A 30 -13.80 -4.30 -16.55
N LEU A 31 -14.35 -3.99 -15.38
CA LEU A 31 -15.35 -2.93 -15.23
C LEU A 31 -14.78 -1.55 -15.54
N GLU A 32 -13.63 -1.19 -14.97
CA GLU A 32 -13.04 0.14 -15.14
C GLU A 32 -12.61 0.38 -16.60
N THR A 33 -12.03 -0.63 -17.26
CA THR A 33 -11.68 -0.51 -18.69
C THR A 33 -12.90 -0.45 -19.59
N ALA A 34 -13.96 -1.24 -19.33
CA ALA A 34 -15.20 -1.19 -20.09
C ALA A 34 -15.89 0.18 -19.98
N ILE A 35 -15.98 0.74 -18.77
CA ILE A 35 -16.55 2.07 -18.54
C ILE A 35 -15.72 3.13 -19.27
N LEU A 36 -14.39 3.10 -19.12
CA LEU A 36 -13.51 4.06 -19.77
C LEU A 36 -13.65 4.02 -21.30
N VAL A 37 -13.68 2.83 -21.91
CA VAL A 37 -13.88 2.68 -23.36
C VAL A 37 -15.24 3.23 -23.80
N TYR A 38 -16.30 2.99 -23.02
CA TYR A 38 -17.62 3.53 -23.32
C TYR A 38 -17.64 5.07 -23.26
N VAL A 39 -17.03 5.67 -22.23
CA VAL A 39 -16.91 7.12 -22.10
C VAL A 39 -16.12 7.71 -23.27
N LEU A 40 -14.98 7.12 -23.63
CA LEU A 40 -14.14 7.59 -24.74
C LEU A 40 -14.83 7.50 -26.11
N LYS A 41 -15.75 6.55 -26.32
CA LYS A 41 -16.52 6.41 -27.57
C LYS A 41 -17.66 7.41 -27.72
N ASN A 42 -18.33 7.74 -26.62
CA ASN A 42 -19.54 8.57 -26.64
C ASN A 42 -19.26 10.06 -26.37
N VAL A 43 -18.06 10.39 -25.91
CA VAL A 43 -17.64 11.77 -25.65
C VAL A 43 -16.61 12.19 -26.70
N GLU A 44 -16.99 13.13 -27.58
CA GLU A 44 -16.05 13.66 -28.57
C GLU A 44 -14.87 14.38 -27.89
N LYS A 45 -13.65 14.07 -28.34
CA LYS A 45 -12.42 14.81 -28.03
C LYS A 45 -12.06 14.94 -26.54
N VAL A 46 -12.18 13.87 -25.75
CA VAL A 46 -11.69 13.76 -24.35
C VAL A 46 -10.21 14.18 -24.17
N PHE A 47 -9.40 14.12 -25.23
CA PHE A 47 -7.98 14.53 -25.18
C PHE A 47 -7.68 15.90 -25.81
N SER A 48 -8.69 16.68 -26.23
CA SER A 48 -8.45 17.95 -26.93
C SER A 48 -8.01 19.09 -26.01
N THR A 49 -8.49 19.13 -24.76
CA THR A 49 -8.15 20.19 -23.81
C THR A 49 -7.10 19.71 -22.79
N TRP A 50 -6.18 20.61 -22.41
CA TRP A 50 -4.95 20.24 -21.72
C TRP A 50 -5.08 19.79 -20.25
N SER A 51 -6.21 20.01 -19.55
CA SER A 51 -6.31 19.72 -18.08
C SER A 51 -7.63 19.06 -17.66
N SER A 52 -8.79 19.62 -18.01
CA SER A 52 -10.07 19.15 -17.46
C SER A 52 -10.49 17.76 -17.98
N ASP A 53 -10.32 17.50 -19.28
CA ASP A 53 -10.89 16.30 -19.92
C ASP A 53 -10.02 15.05 -19.72
N LYS A 54 -8.72 15.23 -19.43
CA LYS A 54 -7.79 14.13 -19.12
C LYS A 54 -7.99 13.56 -17.71
N SER A 55 -8.60 14.33 -16.80
CA SER A 55 -8.79 13.96 -15.40
C SER A 55 -9.57 12.66 -15.22
N VAL A 56 -10.63 12.49 -16.02
CA VAL A 56 -11.49 11.31 -16.04
C VAL A 56 -10.68 10.04 -16.30
N ALA A 57 -9.91 10.01 -17.40
CA ALA A 57 -9.10 8.85 -17.78
C ALA A 57 -8.09 8.47 -16.68
N ILE A 58 -7.49 9.47 -16.02
CA ILE A 58 -6.54 9.24 -14.93
C ILE A 58 -7.21 8.60 -13.72
N TYR A 59 -8.41 9.05 -13.35
CA TYR A 59 -9.13 8.46 -12.21
C TYR A 59 -9.44 6.97 -12.44
N PHE A 60 -9.85 6.58 -13.65
CA PHE A 60 -10.04 5.18 -14.03
C PHE A 60 -8.71 4.41 -13.98
N LEU A 61 -7.65 4.97 -14.55
CA LEU A 61 -6.32 4.34 -14.58
C LEU A 61 -5.76 4.11 -13.17
N LEU A 62 -5.92 5.08 -12.26
CA LEU A 62 -5.47 4.95 -10.87
C LEU A 62 -6.19 3.82 -10.14
N LEU A 63 -7.48 3.61 -10.42
CA LEU A 63 -8.23 2.50 -9.82
C LEU A 63 -7.80 1.14 -10.38
N VAL A 64 -7.49 1.06 -11.67
CA VAL A 64 -6.90 -0.14 -12.31
C VAL A 64 -5.54 -0.48 -11.67
N ILE A 65 -4.67 0.53 -11.52
CA ILE A 65 -3.36 0.36 -10.87
C ILE A 65 -3.55 -0.05 -9.39
N ALA A 66 -4.53 0.53 -8.69
CA ALA A 66 -4.86 0.15 -7.32
C ALA A 66 -5.31 -1.32 -7.24
N ALA A 67 -6.18 -1.79 -8.13
CA ALA A 67 -6.62 -3.18 -8.16
C ALA A 67 -5.44 -4.15 -8.32
N ILE A 68 -4.53 -3.89 -9.27
CA ILE A 68 -3.34 -4.71 -9.50
C ILE A 68 -2.43 -4.71 -8.27
N TYR A 69 -2.17 -3.54 -7.70
CA TYR A 69 -1.33 -3.40 -6.52
C TYR A 69 -1.94 -4.11 -5.28
N GLY A 70 -3.26 -4.01 -5.10
CA GLY A 70 -3.99 -4.70 -4.03
C GLY A 70 -3.82 -6.23 -4.12
N ALA A 71 -4.02 -6.82 -5.30
CA ALA A 71 -3.77 -8.25 -5.50
C ALA A 71 -2.30 -8.61 -5.21
N PHE A 72 -1.34 -7.83 -5.70
CA PHE A 72 0.07 -8.04 -5.42
C PHE A 72 0.38 -8.03 -3.91
N LEU A 73 -0.18 -7.07 -3.17
CA LEU A 73 0.03 -6.92 -1.74
C LEU A 73 -0.50 -8.12 -0.96
N LEU A 74 -1.72 -8.59 -1.28
CA LEU A 74 -2.28 -9.76 -0.63
C LEU A 74 -1.51 -11.03 -0.97
N ILE A 75 -1.26 -11.29 -2.26
CA ILE A 75 -0.55 -12.50 -2.70
C ILE A 75 0.83 -12.57 -2.03
N SER A 76 1.55 -11.45 -2.00
CA SER A 76 2.83 -11.34 -1.31
C SER A 76 2.70 -11.62 0.19
N GLY A 77 1.66 -11.10 0.82
CA GLY A 77 1.39 -11.32 2.24
C GLY A 77 1.08 -12.77 2.58
N VAL A 78 0.21 -13.41 1.79
CA VAL A 78 -0.17 -14.82 1.97
C VAL A 78 1.00 -15.76 1.72
N ILE A 79 1.80 -15.53 0.67
CA ILE A 79 2.99 -16.34 0.37
C ILE A 79 4.04 -16.22 1.49
N SER A 80 4.20 -15.02 2.06
CA SER A 80 5.18 -14.77 3.12
C SER A 80 4.71 -15.28 4.50
N GLY A 81 3.42 -15.59 4.66
CA GLY A 81 2.80 -15.89 5.94
C GLY A 81 2.70 -14.65 6.85
N ASP A 82 2.49 -13.48 6.23
CA ASP A 82 2.51 -12.19 6.90
C ASP A 82 1.09 -11.68 7.15
N THR A 83 0.55 -11.97 8.34
CA THR A 83 -0.78 -11.50 8.73
C THR A 83 -0.93 -9.98 8.66
N ILE A 84 0.14 -9.25 8.99
CA ILE A 84 0.15 -7.79 8.93
C ILE A 84 -0.09 -7.31 7.50
N GLN A 85 0.48 -7.98 6.49
CA GLN A 85 0.23 -7.63 5.09
C GLN A 85 -1.23 -7.94 4.68
N VAL A 86 -1.84 -9.00 5.20
CA VAL A 86 -3.26 -9.32 4.95
C VAL A 86 -4.18 -8.25 5.56
N ILE A 87 -3.90 -7.81 6.79
CA ILE A 87 -4.61 -6.67 7.42
C ILE A 87 -4.40 -5.40 6.58
N GLY A 88 -3.18 -5.19 6.11
CA GLY A 88 -2.83 -4.11 5.20
C GLY A 88 -3.64 -4.12 3.90
N PHE A 89 -3.88 -5.29 3.31
CA PHE A 89 -4.75 -5.43 2.14
C PHE A 89 -6.18 -4.95 2.44
N CYS A 90 -6.76 -5.29 3.60
CA CYS A 90 -8.09 -4.81 3.97
C CYS A 90 -8.14 -3.27 4.07
N ILE A 91 -7.13 -2.65 4.70
CA ILE A 91 -7.01 -1.19 4.78
C ILE A 91 -6.84 -0.58 3.39
N PHE A 92 -6.00 -1.18 2.55
CA PHE A 92 -5.81 -0.73 1.17
C PHE A 92 -7.08 -0.85 0.33
N ASN A 93 -7.89 -1.89 0.56
CA ASN A 93 -9.15 -2.06 -0.15
C ASN A 93 -10.18 -1.00 0.27
N LEU A 94 -10.19 -0.56 1.53
CA LEU A 94 -10.97 0.61 1.99
C LEU A 94 -10.50 1.92 1.34
N PHE A 95 -9.19 2.08 1.18
CA PHE A 95 -8.62 3.19 0.44
C PHE A 95 -9.03 3.16 -1.05
N ALA A 96 -8.93 2.00 -1.72
CA ALA A 96 -9.40 1.84 -3.10
C ALA A 96 -10.92 2.08 -3.23
N MET A 97 -11.71 1.65 -2.25
CA MET A 97 -13.16 1.91 -2.22
C MET A 97 -13.45 3.42 -2.12
N SER A 98 -12.72 4.15 -1.27
CA SER A 98 -12.89 5.60 -1.19
C SER A 98 -12.43 6.30 -2.47
N LEU A 99 -11.35 5.86 -3.12
CA LEU A 99 -10.99 6.33 -4.48
C LEU A 99 -12.12 6.10 -5.49
N ALA A 100 -12.77 4.93 -5.48
CA ALA A 100 -13.88 4.64 -6.37
C ALA A 100 -15.08 5.58 -6.15
N ILE A 101 -15.34 5.97 -4.89
CA ILE A 101 -16.38 6.95 -4.51
C ILE A 101 -16.03 8.35 -5.02
N PHE A 102 -14.80 8.83 -4.77
CA PHE A 102 -14.38 10.14 -5.28
C PHE A 102 -14.41 10.19 -6.81
N ARG A 103 -13.94 9.14 -7.47
CA ARG A 103 -14.05 8.96 -8.93
C ARG A 103 -15.50 9.07 -9.39
N TYR A 104 -16.45 8.41 -8.71
CA TYR A 104 -17.87 8.49 -9.07
C TYR A 104 -18.38 9.95 -9.05
N PHE A 105 -18.10 10.69 -7.98
CA PHE A 105 -18.54 12.09 -7.88
C PHE A 105 -17.89 12.99 -8.93
N GLN A 106 -16.59 12.83 -9.18
CA GLN A 106 -15.87 13.65 -10.16
C GLN A 106 -16.33 13.38 -11.59
N VAL A 107 -16.48 12.09 -11.98
CA VAL A 107 -16.95 11.73 -13.32
C VAL A 107 -18.40 12.16 -13.52
N ARG A 108 -19.25 12.02 -12.49
CA ARG A 108 -20.61 12.54 -12.49
C ARG A 108 -20.62 14.04 -12.76
N HIS A 109 -19.87 14.82 -11.97
CA HIS A 109 -19.84 16.28 -12.10
C HIS A 109 -19.34 16.73 -13.48
N TRP A 110 -18.29 16.09 -13.99
CA TRP A 110 -17.75 16.38 -15.33
C TRP A 110 -18.76 16.07 -16.45
N LEU A 111 -19.46 14.93 -16.40
CA LEU A 111 -20.48 14.58 -17.39
C LEU A 111 -21.65 15.57 -17.36
N PHE A 112 -22.18 15.91 -16.18
CA PHE A 112 -23.31 16.86 -16.06
C PHE A 112 -22.96 18.27 -16.54
N THR A 113 -21.70 18.70 -16.39
CA THR A 113 -21.31 20.08 -16.73
C THR A 113 -21.01 20.24 -18.23
N LYS A 114 -20.55 19.18 -18.90
CA LYS A 114 -20.02 19.25 -20.27
C LYS A 114 -20.78 18.43 -21.30
N PHE A 115 -21.55 17.42 -20.91
CA PHE A 115 -22.15 16.44 -21.82
C PHE A 115 -23.60 16.10 -21.44
N ARG A 116 -24.27 15.32 -22.30
CA ARG A 116 -25.66 14.86 -22.10
C ARG A 116 -25.76 13.78 -21.01
N ASP A 117 -26.85 13.83 -20.24
CA ASP A 117 -27.16 12.91 -19.13
C ASP A 117 -27.26 11.42 -19.55
N ASP A 118 -27.51 11.16 -20.83
CA ASP A 118 -27.71 9.81 -21.39
C ASP A 118 -26.51 8.88 -21.12
N VAL A 119 -25.28 9.40 -21.23
CA VAL A 119 -24.04 8.62 -21.01
C VAL A 119 -23.89 8.23 -19.54
N PHE A 120 -24.23 9.15 -18.63
CA PHE A 120 -24.15 8.91 -17.19
C PHE A 120 -25.16 7.83 -16.76
N ALA A 121 -26.37 7.84 -17.31
CA ALA A 121 -27.40 6.85 -17.01
C ALA A 121 -26.94 5.42 -17.30
N THR A 122 -26.20 5.21 -18.39
CA THR A 122 -25.68 3.88 -18.76
C THR A 122 -24.54 3.41 -17.83
N ILE A 123 -23.57 4.28 -17.51
CA ILE A 123 -22.39 3.89 -16.73
C ILE A 123 -22.61 3.87 -15.22
N ARG A 124 -23.65 4.56 -14.72
CA ARG A 124 -23.94 4.71 -13.28
C ARG A 124 -23.99 3.37 -12.55
N GLY A 125 -24.66 2.37 -13.14
CA GLY A 125 -24.78 1.04 -12.54
C GLY A 125 -23.43 0.35 -12.36
N GLN A 126 -22.55 0.45 -13.36
CA GLN A 126 -21.23 -0.18 -13.34
C GLN A 126 -20.28 0.48 -12.32
N MET A 127 -20.35 1.81 -12.17
CA MET A 127 -19.57 2.52 -11.15
C MET A 127 -20.00 2.15 -9.73
N ILE A 128 -21.32 2.05 -9.49
CA ILE A 128 -21.84 1.62 -8.18
C ILE A 128 -21.46 0.17 -7.91
N ALA A 129 -21.55 -0.71 -8.92
CA ALA A 129 -21.11 -2.10 -8.80
C ALA A 129 -19.64 -2.20 -8.36
N THR A 130 -18.77 -1.33 -8.87
CA THR A 130 -17.35 -1.27 -8.48
C THR A 130 -17.19 -0.99 -6.98
N ILE A 131 -17.91 -0.01 -6.44
CA ILE A 131 -17.90 0.33 -5.01
C ILE A 131 -18.43 -0.85 -4.18
N CYS A 132 -19.53 -1.47 -4.62
CA CYS A 132 -20.12 -2.63 -3.93
C CYS A 132 -19.20 -3.85 -3.92
N ILE A 133 -18.48 -4.13 -5.01
CA ILE A 133 -17.50 -5.22 -5.09
C ILE A 133 -16.35 -4.97 -4.10
N LEU A 134 -15.78 -3.75 -4.09
CA LEU A 134 -14.72 -3.40 -3.14
C LEU A 134 -15.19 -3.52 -1.69
N GLY A 135 -16.37 -3.01 -1.37
CA GLY A 135 -16.96 -3.11 -0.03
C GLY A 135 -17.24 -4.57 0.38
N GLY A 136 -17.90 -5.34 -0.49
CA GLY A 136 -18.25 -6.74 -0.24
C GLY A 136 -17.02 -7.62 -0.02
N VAL A 137 -16.00 -7.49 -0.88
CA VAL A 137 -14.77 -8.26 -0.69
C VAL A 137 -14.00 -7.81 0.55
N THR A 138 -14.03 -6.52 0.91
CA THR A 138 -13.43 -6.07 2.18
C THR A 138 -14.05 -6.74 3.39
N VAL A 139 -15.38 -6.89 3.43
CA VAL A 139 -16.08 -7.57 4.54
C VAL A 139 -15.70 -9.05 4.59
N VAL A 140 -15.74 -9.74 3.45
CA VAL A 140 -15.35 -11.16 3.37
C VAL A 140 -13.90 -11.35 3.80
N MET A 141 -12.99 -10.49 3.32
CA MET A 141 -11.58 -10.54 3.67
C MET A 141 -11.32 -10.17 5.11
N GLY A 142 -12.11 -9.27 5.71
CA GLY A 142 -12.06 -9.00 7.15
C GLY A 142 -12.35 -10.24 7.99
N ILE A 143 -13.39 -11.00 7.63
CA ILE A 143 -13.73 -12.27 8.28
C ILE A 143 -12.61 -13.29 8.08
N MET A 144 -12.12 -13.47 6.85
CA MET A 144 -11.03 -14.40 6.57
C MET A 144 -9.74 -14.02 7.32
N THR A 145 -9.45 -12.72 7.44
CA THR A 145 -8.27 -12.21 8.15
C THR A 145 -8.29 -12.63 9.62
N TYR A 146 -9.46 -12.68 10.26
CA TYR A 146 -9.58 -13.17 11.64
C TYR A 146 -9.13 -14.64 11.77
N PHE A 147 -9.58 -15.51 10.85
CA PHE A 147 -9.16 -16.92 10.83
C PHE A 147 -7.67 -17.07 10.49
N LEU A 148 -7.17 -16.28 9.52
CA LEU A 148 -5.76 -16.25 9.15
C LEU A 148 -4.89 -15.76 10.31
N TYR A 149 -5.34 -14.79 11.10
CA TYR A 149 -4.63 -14.28 12.26
C TYR A 149 -4.39 -15.37 13.30
N ASN A 150 -5.39 -16.20 13.57
CA ASN A 150 -5.22 -17.33 14.47
C ASN A 150 -4.17 -18.31 13.92
N ASN A 151 -4.30 -18.74 12.66
CA ASN A 151 -3.41 -19.72 12.04
C ASN A 151 -1.95 -19.23 11.93
N PHE A 152 -1.74 -17.99 11.47
CA PHE A 152 -0.40 -17.41 11.37
C PHE A 152 0.20 -17.04 12.73
N GLY A 153 -0.63 -16.69 13.72
CA GLY A 153 -0.18 -16.44 15.09
C GLY A 153 0.52 -17.66 15.68
N TRP A 154 -0.01 -18.86 15.43
CA TRP A 154 0.62 -20.13 15.82
C TRP A 154 1.93 -20.40 15.06
N GLU A 155 2.03 -20.07 13.78
CA GLU A 155 3.28 -20.22 13.02
C GLU A 155 4.39 -19.25 13.46
N ILE A 156 4.03 -17.99 13.74
CA ILE A 156 4.98 -17.00 14.25
C ILE A 156 5.47 -17.42 15.63
N TYR A 157 4.60 -17.95 16.49
CA TYR A 157 4.98 -18.49 17.79
C TYR A 157 6.03 -19.61 17.66
N LYS A 158 5.83 -20.54 16.72
CA LYS A 158 6.79 -21.63 16.47
C LYS A 158 8.13 -21.15 15.91
N ARG A 159 8.14 -20.09 15.08
CA ARG A 159 9.37 -19.56 14.44
C ARG A 159 10.18 -18.64 15.34
N VAL A 160 9.53 -17.77 16.11
CA VAL A 160 10.19 -16.72 16.90
C VAL A 160 10.47 -17.18 18.34
N GLY A 161 9.75 -18.21 18.82
CA GLY A 161 9.82 -18.68 20.19
C GLY A 161 8.91 -17.88 21.14
N ALA A 162 8.98 -18.21 22.43
CA ALA A 162 8.11 -17.64 23.46
C ALA A 162 8.49 -16.22 23.92
N ASP A 163 9.58 -15.63 23.40
CA ASP A 163 10.00 -14.29 23.79
C ASP A 163 9.07 -13.21 23.20
N MET A 164 8.27 -12.63 24.10
CA MET A 164 7.28 -11.60 23.78
C MET A 164 7.92 -10.29 23.29
N LYS A 165 9.16 -9.97 23.70
CA LYS A 165 9.85 -8.74 23.29
C LYS A 165 10.27 -8.82 21.83
N ILE A 166 10.92 -9.91 21.43
CA ILE A 166 11.37 -10.15 20.06
C ILE A 166 10.18 -10.20 19.11
N ARG A 167 9.09 -10.89 19.52
CA ARG A 167 7.84 -10.92 18.74
C ARG A 167 7.27 -9.52 18.50
N ARG A 168 7.25 -8.66 19.52
CA ARG A 168 6.75 -7.28 19.41
C ARG A 168 7.61 -6.46 18.45
N MET A 169 8.94 -6.55 18.56
CA MET A 169 9.87 -5.88 17.65
C MET A 169 9.69 -6.34 16.20
N TYR A 170 9.45 -7.63 15.99
CA TYR A 170 9.19 -8.18 14.66
C TYR A 170 7.87 -7.70 14.04
N ILE A 171 6.80 -7.65 14.83
CA ILE A 171 5.51 -7.08 14.42
C ILE A 171 5.71 -5.61 14.03
N ASN A 172 6.46 -4.85 14.83
CA ASN A 172 6.75 -3.45 14.57
C ASN A 172 7.53 -3.23 13.26
N TYR A 173 8.55 -4.06 13.00
CA TYR A 173 9.30 -4.04 11.76
C TYR A 173 8.39 -4.32 10.54
N ARG A 174 7.57 -5.36 10.62
CA ARG A 174 6.64 -5.73 9.53
C ARG A 174 5.58 -4.64 9.29
N ALA A 175 5.07 -4.01 10.34
CA ALA A 175 4.14 -2.89 10.24
C ALA A 175 4.78 -1.69 9.53
N LEU A 176 6.04 -1.36 9.84
CA LEU A 176 6.76 -0.29 9.15
C LEU A 176 6.96 -0.59 7.66
N VAL A 177 7.38 -1.81 7.33
CA VAL A 177 7.55 -2.23 5.93
C VAL A 177 6.23 -2.18 5.15
N LEU A 178 5.11 -2.52 5.80
CA LEU A 178 3.78 -2.38 5.21
C LEU A 178 3.41 -0.91 4.98
N LEU A 179 3.63 -0.04 5.96
CA LEU A 179 3.34 1.39 5.84
C LEU A 179 4.18 2.03 4.72
N LEU A 180 5.46 1.69 4.60
CA LEU A 180 6.32 2.14 3.49
C LEU A 180 5.80 1.72 2.12
N LYS A 181 5.23 0.50 2.01
CA LYS A 181 4.57 0.03 0.79
C LYS A 181 3.33 0.87 0.47
N MET A 182 2.51 1.20 1.47
CA MET A 182 1.34 2.08 1.29
C MET A 182 1.74 3.50 0.94
N ASP A 183 2.74 4.07 1.62
CA ASP A 183 3.30 5.39 1.35
C ASP A 183 3.74 5.51 -0.11
N PHE A 184 4.48 4.50 -0.61
CA PHE A 184 4.86 4.44 -2.02
C PHE A 184 3.64 4.57 -2.95
N PHE A 185 2.59 3.79 -2.70
CA PHE A 185 1.41 3.79 -3.57
C PHE A 185 0.66 5.13 -3.52
N VAL A 186 0.37 5.63 -2.31
CA VAL A 186 -0.39 6.87 -2.13
C VAL A 186 0.40 8.06 -2.68
N PHE A 187 1.70 8.13 -2.42
CA PHE A 187 2.57 9.17 -2.95
C PHE A 187 2.64 9.15 -4.48
N VAL A 188 2.84 7.98 -5.09
CA VAL A 188 2.86 7.86 -6.56
C VAL A 188 1.51 8.28 -7.15
N GLY A 189 0.40 7.86 -6.53
CA GLY A 189 -0.94 8.28 -6.94
C GLY A 189 -1.12 9.81 -6.90
N PHE A 190 -0.71 10.44 -5.80
CA PHE A 190 -0.71 11.91 -5.67
C PHE A 190 0.18 12.57 -6.73
N ALA A 191 1.42 12.11 -6.89
CA ALA A 191 2.41 12.69 -7.80
C ALA A 191 1.95 12.60 -9.26
N VAL A 192 1.47 11.44 -9.71
CA VAL A 192 0.97 11.24 -11.08
C VAL A 192 -0.21 12.16 -11.35
N THR A 193 -1.18 12.20 -10.42
CA THR A 193 -2.34 13.08 -10.55
C THR A 193 -1.90 14.54 -10.61
N TYR A 194 -0.96 14.96 -9.75
CA TYR A 194 -0.53 16.34 -9.63
C TYR A 194 0.24 16.82 -10.86
N ILE A 195 1.19 16.01 -11.33
CA ILE A 195 1.99 16.33 -12.51
C ILE A 195 1.10 16.44 -13.75
N ILE A 196 0.17 15.50 -13.95
CA ILE A 196 -0.61 15.46 -15.20
C ILE A 196 -1.76 16.46 -15.18
N LEU A 197 -2.45 16.66 -14.05
CA LEU A 197 -3.70 17.45 -14.03
C LEU A 197 -3.51 18.92 -13.70
N ILE A 198 -2.43 19.26 -13.00
CA ILE A 198 -2.26 20.60 -12.42
C ILE A 198 -1.04 21.31 -12.97
N LEU A 199 0.05 20.58 -13.18
CA LEU A 199 1.33 21.18 -13.52
C LEU A 199 1.39 21.51 -15.01
N LYS A 200 1.55 22.80 -15.34
CA LYS A 200 1.82 23.24 -16.70
C LYS A 200 3.33 23.20 -16.93
N THR A 201 3.77 22.86 -18.14
CA THR A 201 5.19 22.79 -18.52
C THR A 201 5.92 24.13 -18.39
N THR A 202 5.21 25.25 -18.38
CA THR A 202 5.77 26.61 -18.24
C THR A 202 6.02 27.03 -16.79
N ASP A 203 5.50 26.29 -15.80
CA ASP A 203 5.65 26.66 -14.39
C ASP A 203 7.04 26.24 -13.86
N PRO A 204 7.77 27.11 -13.13
CA PRO A 204 9.04 26.73 -12.50
C PRO A 204 8.87 25.62 -11.45
N GLU A 205 7.66 25.44 -10.91
CA GLU A 205 7.30 24.33 -10.02
C GLU A 205 7.33 22.95 -10.72
N PHE A 206 7.31 22.92 -12.07
CA PHE A 206 7.30 21.70 -12.87
C PHE A 206 8.55 20.85 -12.62
N GLY A 207 9.73 21.42 -12.86
CA GLY A 207 11.00 20.71 -12.69
C GLY A 207 11.22 20.23 -11.26
N ILE A 208 10.90 21.08 -10.28
CA ILE A 208 11.05 20.75 -8.85
C ILE A 208 10.15 19.56 -8.48
N THR A 209 8.87 19.59 -8.86
CA THR A 209 7.92 18.52 -8.49
C THR A 209 8.26 17.20 -9.17
N VAL A 210 8.67 17.24 -10.45
CA VAL A 210 9.10 16.05 -11.19
C VAL A 210 10.36 15.45 -10.57
N ALA A 211 11.33 16.26 -10.16
CA ALA A 211 12.53 15.79 -9.47
C ALA A 211 12.25 15.27 -8.04
N PHE A 212 11.19 15.77 -7.39
CA PHE A 212 10.79 15.34 -6.06
C PHE A 212 10.28 13.89 -6.04
N VAL A 213 9.66 13.42 -7.12
CA VAL A 213 9.14 12.05 -7.22
C VAL A 213 10.23 10.98 -7.06
N PRO A 214 11.32 10.95 -7.85
CA PRO A 214 12.38 9.99 -7.65
C PRO A 214 13.10 10.20 -6.31
N LEU A 215 13.20 11.44 -5.83
CA LEU A 215 13.80 11.73 -4.54
C LEU A 215 13.06 11.03 -3.39
N THR A 216 11.73 11.11 -3.34
CA THR A 216 10.95 10.42 -2.30
C THR A 216 11.03 8.90 -2.41
N LEU A 217 11.15 8.35 -3.63
CA LEU A 217 11.43 6.92 -3.83
C LEU A 217 12.77 6.52 -3.20
N LEU A 218 13.81 7.35 -3.34
CA LEU A 218 15.09 7.12 -2.67
C LEU A 218 14.97 7.18 -1.14
N VAL A 219 14.14 8.09 -0.60
CA VAL A 219 13.88 8.15 0.85
C VAL A 219 13.21 6.87 1.35
N LEU A 220 12.25 6.31 0.62
CA LEU A 220 11.62 5.03 0.95
C LEU A 220 12.62 3.86 0.92
N LEU A 221 13.53 3.85 -0.06
CA LEU A 221 14.61 2.85 -0.13
C LEU A 221 15.61 3.01 1.02
N LEU A 222 15.93 4.25 1.39
CA LEU A 222 16.77 4.56 2.54
C LEU A 222 16.16 4.02 3.83
N ALA A 223 14.85 4.14 4.01
CA ALA A 223 14.14 3.57 5.16
C ALA A 223 14.30 2.04 5.24
N PHE A 224 14.13 1.35 4.11
CA PHE A 224 14.31 -0.10 4.03
C PHE A 224 15.74 -0.51 4.36
N TRP A 225 16.73 0.26 3.90
CA TRP A 225 18.14 -0.01 4.17
C TRP A 225 18.53 0.30 5.62
N ALA A 226 18.00 1.39 6.19
CA ALA A 226 18.17 1.77 7.58
C ALA A 226 17.68 0.65 8.52
N LEU A 227 16.51 0.08 8.22
CA LEU A 227 15.95 -1.04 8.95
C LEU A 227 16.80 -2.31 8.84
N ARG A 228 17.28 -2.63 7.64
CA ARG A 228 18.11 -3.83 7.41
C ARG A 228 19.45 -3.75 8.14
N ARG A 229 20.05 -2.56 8.21
CA ARG A 229 21.35 -2.35 8.86
C ARG A 229 21.24 -2.03 10.35
N GLU A 230 20.02 -1.85 10.88
CA GLU A 230 19.77 -1.27 12.21
C GLU A 230 20.60 0.01 12.46
N SER A 231 20.74 0.84 11.41
CA SER A 231 21.55 2.06 11.50
C SER A 231 20.72 3.19 12.11
N VAL A 232 21.04 3.53 13.36
CA VAL A 232 20.45 4.67 14.10
C VAL A 232 20.57 5.97 13.29
N PHE A 233 21.74 6.21 12.69
CA PHE A 233 21.98 7.42 11.89
C PHE A 233 21.05 7.48 10.66
N MET A 234 20.97 6.41 9.87
CA MET A 234 20.12 6.41 8.68
C MET A 234 18.63 6.51 9.03
N MET A 235 18.23 5.96 10.17
CA MET A 235 16.86 6.06 10.65
C MET A 235 16.51 7.47 11.11
N TRP A 236 17.43 8.18 11.77
CA TRP A 236 17.25 9.61 12.08
C TRP A 236 17.15 10.47 10.81
N VAL A 237 17.99 10.21 9.82
CA VAL A 237 17.89 10.86 8.50
C VAL A 237 16.53 10.60 7.86
N PHE A 238 16.04 9.36 7.89
CA PHE A 238 14.71 9.01 7.40
C PHE A 238 13.59 9.75 8.13
N ILE A 239 13.62 9.79 9.46
CA ILE A 239 12.64 10.52 10.28
C ILE A 239 12.64 12.01 9.95
N PHE A 240 13.83 12.62 9.81
CA PHE A 240 13.95 14.02 9.41
C PHE A 240 13.33 14.28 8.02
N LEU A 241 13.60 13.42 7.05
CA LEU A 241 13.02 13.52 5.70
C LEU A 241 11.51 13.28 5.68
N LEU A 242 10.98 12.41 6.56
CA LEU A 242 9.54 12.25 6.76
C LEU A 242 8.91 13.54 7.27
N CYS A 243 9.50 14.19 8.28
CA CYS A 243 9.02 15.49 8.77
C CYS A 243 9.02 16.55 7.66
N GLY A 244 10.07 16.59 6.83
CA GLY A 244 10.12 17.45 5.65
C GLY A 244 9.01 17.12 4.63
N SER A 245 8.71 15.84 4.42
CA SER A 245 7.63 15.38 3.54
C SER A 245 6.26 15.81 4.08
N THR A 246 6.04 15.71 5.40
CA THR A 246 4.84 16.24 6.06
C THR A 246 4.70 17.74 5.81
N ALA A 247 5.76 18.53 6.00
CA ALA A 247 5.74 19.97 5.74
C ALA A 247 5.42 20.29 4.27
N TYR A 248 5.97 19.52 3.32
CA TYR A 248 5.67 19.67 1.90
C TYR A 248 4.19 19.38 1.57
N PHE A 249 3.61 18.31 2.10
CA PHE A 249 2.19 17.99 1.91
C PHE A 249 1.28 19.06 2.53
N VAL A 250 1.61 19.58 3.71
CA VAL A 250 0.88 20.69 4.33
C VAL A 250 0.97 21.96 3.47
N PHE A 251 2.16 22.29 2.96
CA PHE A 251 2.34 23.42 2.04
C PHE A 251 1.51 23.26 0.76
N LYS A 252 1.52 22.08 0.12
CA LYS A 252 0.72 21.82 -1.08
C LYS A 252 -0.78 21.86 -0.78
N CYS A 253 -1.21 21.38 0.40
CA CYS A 253 -2.58 21.53 0.87
C CYS A 253 -2.97 23.01 0.93
N ALA A 254 -2.18 23.84 1.63
CA ALA A 254 -2.44 25.27 1.75
C ALA A 254 -2.47 25.97 0.39
N ARG A 255 -1.53 25.62 -0.51
CA ARG A 255 -1.45 26.19 -1.86
C ARG A 255 -2.69 25.91 -2.71
N MET A 256 -3.36 24.78 -2.48
CA MET A 256 -4.56 24.42 -3.22
C MET A 256 -5.80 25.25 -2.86
N TYR A 257 -5.78 25.87 -1.68
CA TYR A 257 -6.83 26.77 -1.19
C TYR A 257 -6.43 28.24 -1.26
N ASP A 258 -5.27 28.57 -1.86
CA ASP A 258 -4.84 29.95 -2.10
C ASP A 258 -5.78 30.62 -3.12
N PRO A 259 -6.45 31.74 -2.78
CA PRO A 259 -7.36 32.44 -3.68
C PRO A 259 -6.70 32.84 -5.01
N LYS A 260 -5.40 33.10 -5.00
CA LYS A 260 -4.63 33.51 -6.20
C LYS A 260 -4.52 32.39 -7.25
N GLN A 261 -4.72 31.14 -6.86
CA GLN A 261 -4.58 29.97 -7.73
C GLN A 261 -5.87 29.16 -7.87
N GLU A 262 -7.00 29.67 -7.39
CA GLU A 262 -8.26 28.93 -7.35
C GLU A 262 -8.66 28.36 -8.72
N ALA A 263 -8.56 29.15 -9.80
CA ALA A 263 -8.88 28.72 -11.15
C ALA A 263 -8.04 27.52 -11.64
N LYS A 264 -6.83 27.33 -11.09
CA LYS A 264 -5.94 26.20 -11.42
C LYS A 264 -6.36 24.91 -10.74
N PHE A 265 -6.98 25.00 -9.56
CA PHE A 265 -7.28 23.85 -8.71
C PHE A 265 -8.76 23.49 -8.66
N LEU A 266 -9.68 24.38 -9.03
CA LEU A 266 -11.13 24.27 -8.77
C LEU A 266 -11.72 22.88 -9.08
N GLU A 267 -11.48 22.35 -10.28
CA GLU A 267 -12.05 21.07 -10.73
C GLU A 267 -11.38 19.85 -10.08
N GLN A 268 -10.08 19.95 -9.77
CA GLN A 268 -9.27 18.83 -9.29
C GLN A 268 -9.11 18.81 -7.76
N ARG A 269 -9.50 19.91 -7.09
CA ARG A 269 -9.36 20.14 -5.65
C ARG A 269 -9.92 18.98 -4.82
N PRO A 270 -11.14 18.43 -5.04
CA PRO A 270 -11.68 17.37 -4.20
C PRO A 270 -10.78 16.11 -4.14
N MET A 271 -10.34 15.63 -5.31
CA MET A 271 -9.49 14.43 -5.41
C MET A 271 -8.10 14.67 -4.81
N MET A 272 -7.54 15.85 -5.04
CA MET A 272 -6.22 16.21 -4.51
C MET A 272 -6.21 16.40 -2.99
N THR A 273 -7.27 17.00 -2.44
CA THR A 273 -7.39 17.14 -0.98
C THR A 273 -7.46 15.76 -0.36
N TYR A 274 -8.24 14.86 -0.96
CA TYR A 274 -8.33 13.48 -0.50
C TYR A 274 -6.96 12.79 -0.49
N TYR A 275 -6.21 12.81 -1.59
CA TYR A 275 -4.86 12.23 -1.61
C TYR A 275 -3.93 12.86 -0.57
N THR A 276 -4.02 14.16 -0.36
CA THR A 276 -3.20 14.88 0.61
C THR A 276 -3.52 14.46 2.05
N ILE A 277 -4.81 14.36 2.40
CA ILE A 277 -5.26 13.91 3.72
C ILE A 277 -4.82 12.46 3.96
N VAL A 278 -5.06 11.56 3.01
CA VAL A 278 -4.64 10.16 3.14
C VAL A 278 -3.12 10.08 3.29
N SER A 279 -2.35 10.82 2.49
CA SER A 279 -0.88 10.86 2.60
C SER A 279 -0.43 11.31 3.99
N LEU A 280 -1.04 12.36 4.55
CA LEU A 280 -0.71 12.84 5.89
C LEU A 280 -1.01 11.79 6.98
N VAL A 281 -2.12 11.06 6.86
CA VAL A 281 -2.47 9.98 7.80
C VAL A 281 -1.47 8.82 7.72
N VAL A 282 -1.10 8.37 6.52
CA VAL A 282 -0.13 7.28 6.37
C VAL A 282 1.25 7.73 6.85
N ILE A 283 1.70 8.92 6.49
CA ILE A 283 2.99 9.49 6.96
C ILE A 283 3.04 9.59 8.49
N ALA A 284 1.95 10.01 9.14
CA ALA A 284 1.88 10.08 10.60
C ALA A 284 2.02 8.69 11.24
N ALA A 285 1.34 7.68 10.70
CA ALA A 285 1.48 6.29 11.13
C ALA A 285 2.91 5.77 10.88
N THR A 286 3.52 6.09 9.73
CA THR A 286 4.90 5.73 9.40
C THR A 286 5.89 6.36 10.36
N LEU A 287 5.71 7.63 10.72
CA LEU A 287 6.56 8.33 11.68
C LEU A 287 6.49 7.68 13.07
N GLN A 288 5.28 7.41 13.57
CA GLN A 288 5.09 6.71 14.85
C GLN A 288 5.80 5.35 14.85
N GLN A 289 5.64 4.61 13.76
CA GLN A 289 6.23 3.28 13.64
C GLN A 289 7.75 3.34 13.47
N ALA A 290 8.28 4.35 12.78
CA ALA A 290 9.72 4.58 12.64
C ALA A 290 10.38 4.88 13.99
N VAL A 291 9.79 5.76 14.81
CA VAL A 291 10.28 6.06 16.16
C VAL A 291 10.25 4.81 17.04
N THR A 292 9.18 4.02 16.95
CA THR A 292 9.06 2.76 17.69
C THR A 292 10.14 1.76 17.25
N CYS A 293 10.41 1.63 15.96
CA CYS A 293 11.50 0.78 15.46
C CYS A 293 12.87 1.26 15.93
N LEU A 294 13.12 2.57 15.91
CA LEU A 294 14.38 3.17 16.35
C LEU A 294 14.65 2.89 17.84
N ALA A 295 13.64 3.01 18.70
CA ALA A 295 13.77 2.70 20.13
C ALA A 295 14.07 1.20 20.40
N ASN A 296 13.81 0.33 19.42
CA ASN A 296 14.05 -1.10 19.50
C ASN A 296 15.38 -1.54 18.86
N PHE A 297 16.19 -0.63 18.31
CA PHE A 297 17.49 -0.98 17.71
C PHE A 297 18.50 -1.41 18.78
N GLY A 298 19.39 -2.35 18.42
CA GLY A 298 20.45 -2.83 19.31
C GLY A 298 20.07 -4.01 20.22
N TYR A 299 18.82 -4.50 20.15
CA TYR A 299 18.35 -5.65 20.92
C TYR A 299 18.45 -7.00 20.18
N GLY A 300 19.19 -7.08 19.07
CA GLY A 300 19.49 -8.34 18.35
C GLY A 300 18.41 -8.80 17.34
N LEU A 301 17.57 -7.89 16.84
CA LEU A 301 16.51 -8.22 15.87
C LEU A 301 17.09 -8.60 14.50
N LYS A 302 18.19 -7.97 14.08
CA LYS A 302 18.89 -8.21 12.80
C LYS A 302 19.26 -9.67 12.59
N GLU A 303 19.89 -10.29 13.60
CA GLU A 303 20.38 -11.67 13.54
C GLU A 303 19.21 -12.64 13.33
N ARG A 304 18.08 -12.43 14.02
CA ARG A 304 16.90 -13.31 13.89
C ARG A 304 16.07 -13.04 12.64
N VAL A 305 16.04 -11.80 12.13
CA VAL A 305 15.39 -11.48 10.85
C VAL A 305 16.18 -12.06 9.67
N GLU A 306 17.51 -12.07 9.73
CA GLU A 306 18.37 -12.73 8.75
C GLU A 306 18.18 -14.26 8.81
N ILE A 307 18.15 -14.86 10.00
CA ILE A 307 17.86 -16.30 10.20
C ILE A 307 16.45 -16.68 9.69
N THR A 308 15.43 -15.84 9.88
CA THR A 308 14.05 -16.13 9.42
C THR A 308 13.89 -15.99 7.90
N ARG A 309 14.77 -15.20 7.24
CA ARG A 309 14.75 -14.93 5.80
C ARG A 309 15.61 -15.92 5.00
N GLY A 310 16.62 -16.53 5.65
CA GLY A 310 17.32 -17.71 5.15
C GLY A 310 16.44 -18.95 5.25
N LYS A 311 16.21 -19.65 4.14
CA LYS A 311 15.46 -20.91 4.12
C LYS A 311 16.10 -21.94 5.05
N ARG A 312 15.38 -22.35 6.11
CA ARG A 312 15.30 -23.69 6.73
C ARG A 312 16.57 -24.42 7.22
N SER A 313 17.80 -24.06 6.84
CA SER A 313 19.02 -24.78 7.26
C SER A 313 19.49 -24.45 8.68
N ASP A 314 19.29 -23.20 9.12
CA ASP A 314 19.98 -22.72 10.33
C ASP A 314 19.14 -22.93 11.60
N MET A 315 17.81 -23.03 11.47
CA MET A 315 16.92 -23.37 12.59
C MET A 315 17.04 -24.85 12.99
N GLU A 316 17.36 -25.75 12.04
CA GLU A 316 17.72 -27.15 12.35
C GLU A 316 19.08 -27.20 13.08
N GLN A 317 20.07 -26.42 12.63
CA GLN A 317 21.37 -26.31 13.34
C GLN A 317 21.26 -25.68 14.73
N ILE A 318 20.40 -24.68 14.92
CA ILE A 318 20.18 -24.05 16.23
C ILE A 318 19.44 -25.00 17.16
N GLN A 319 18.44 -25.74 16.66
CA GLN A 319 17.73 -26.75 17.44
C GLN A 319 18.67 -27.90 17.83
N ASP A 320 19.54 -28.37 16.91
CA ASP A 320 20.57 -29.37 17.20
C ASP A 320 21.62 -28.85 18.18
N TYR A 321 21.99 -27.57 18.12
CA TYR A 321 22.91 -26.96 19.10
C TYR A 321 22.32 -26.93 20.52
N TYR A 322 21.03 -26.61 20.67
CA TYR A 322 20.36 -26.62 21.97
C TYR A 322 20.06 -28.04 22.48
N VAL A 323 19.78 -29.00 21.59
CA VAL A 323 19.57 -30.41 21.95
C VAL A 323 20.88 -31.06 22.38
N ASN A 324 22.00 -30.79 21.69
CA ASN A 324 23.33 -31.30 22.06
C ASN A 324 23.87 -30.63 23.35
N ALA A 325 23.66 -29.32 23.53
CA ALA A 325 24.05 -28.62 24.76
C ALA A 325 23.19 -28.98 26.00
N ALA A 326 22.01 -29.57 25.78
CA ALA A 326 21.17 -30.15 26.83
C ALA A 326 21.50 -31.64 27.08
N GLY A 327 21.92 -32.36 26.05
CA GLY A 327 22.42 -33.74 26.14
C GLY A 327 23.76 -33.86 26.87
N ASP A 328 24.72 -32.98 26.56
CA ASP A 328 26.03 -32.95 27.23
C ASP A 328 25.94 -32.61 28.72
N ARG A 329 24.90 -31.85 29.14
CA ARG A 329 24.67 -31.56 30.56
C ARG A 329 24.06 -32.72 31.35
N ARG A 330 23.55 -33.76 30.69
CA ARG A 330 23.04 -34.96 31.37
C ARG A 330 24.10 -36.05 31.55
N MET A 331 25.23 -36.00 30.86
CA MET A 331 26.26 -37.05 30.93
C MET A 331 27.31 -36.88 32.03
N ASN A 332 27.30 -35.79 32.81
CA ASN A 332 28.31 -35.52 33.85
C ASN A 332 27.82 -35.74 35.30
N LEU A 333 26.83 -36.63 35.52
CA LEU A 333 26.40 -36.98 36.89
C LEU A 333 26.80 -38.39 37.36
N ASP A 334 27.46 -39.17 36.51
CA ASP A 334 28.01 -40.47 36.88
C ASP A 334 29.54 -40.44 36.72
N GLY A 335 30.23 -39.98 37.77
CA GLY A 335 31.69 -39.94 37.88
C GLY A 335 32.12 -39.89 39.33
#